data_AF-A0A2N5MEA3-F1
#
_entry.id   AF-A0A2N5MEA3-F1
#
_cell.length_a   1.000
_cell.length_b   1.000
_cell.length_c   1.000
_cell.angle_alpha   90.00
_cell.angle_beta   90.00
_cell.angle_gamma   90.00
#
_symmetry.space_group_name_H-M   'P 1'
#
loop_
_entity.id
_entity.type
_entity.pdbx_description
1 polymer ?
#
loop_
_entity_poly.entity_id
_entity_poly.type
_entity_poly.pdbx_seq_one_letter_code
_entity_poly.pdbx_strand_id
1 'polypeptide(L)'
;MQRSKRFEILEQRPVNNDGFVTEWPEMGFVAMSSPNDPKPSVKVMNGRVIELDGKQRDELDMLDQFIADYTIEASVTEEVVAMDSVEIARKLVDINVSRANVTDLTRGMTPTKVPSIWVYI
;
A
#
# COMPACT_ATOMS: atom_id res chain seq x y z
N MET A 1 -11.23 -45.25 14.72
CA MET A 1 -10.00 -44.46 15.00
C MET A 1 -10.17 -43.76 16.33
N GLN A 2 -9.18 -43.78 17.22
CA GLN A 2 -9.21 -42.90 18.39
C GLN A 2 -8.87 -41.48 17.94
N ARG A 3 -9.81 -40.56 18.13
CA ARG A 3 -9.63 -39.12 17.90
C ARG A 3 -9.48 -38.41 19.24
N SER A 4 -8.74 -37.30 19.22
CA SER A 4 -8.58 -36.45 20.41
C SER A 4 -9.87 -35.66 20.63
N LYS A 5 -10.49 -35.82 21.82
CA LYS A 5 -11.68 -35.05 22.23
C LYS A 5 -11.46 -33.53 22.14
N ARG A 6 -10.21 -33.07 22.31
CA ARG A 6 -9.86 -31.65 22.16
C ARG A 6 -10.12 -31.16 20.74
N PHE A 7 -9.74 -31.94 19.72
CA PHE A 7 -9.92 -31.54 18.32
C PHE A 7 -11.38 -31.62 17.87
N GLU A 8 -12.16 -32.56 18.40
CA GLU A 8 -13.60 -32.62 18.14
C GLU A 8 -14.32 -31.35 18.61
N ILE A 9 -13.96 -30.82 19.78
CA ILE A 9 -14.49 -29.54 20.28
C ILE A 9 -14.00 -28.36 19.44
N LEU A 10 -12.73 -28.38 19.00
CA LEU A 10 -12.17 -27.31 18.18
C LEU A 10 -12.81 -27.24 16.79
N GLU A 11 -13.07 -28.39 16.15
CA GLU A 11 -13.72 -28.48 14.83
C GLU A 11 -15.14 -27.88 14.84
N GLN A 12 -15.86 -27.99 15.96
CA GLN A 12 -17.20 -27.44 16.12
C GLN A 12 -17.23 -25.93 16.40
N ARG A 13 -16.07 -25.27 16.56
CA ARG A 13 -16.05 -23.83 16.80
C ARG A 13 -16.56 -23.07 15.57
N PRO A 14 -17.37 -22.00 15.75
CA PRO A 14 -17.96 -21.25 14.64
C PRO A 14 -16.96 -20.76 13.59
N VAL A 15 -15.73 -20.43 14.00
CA VAL A 15 -14.64 -19.97 13.12
C VAL A 15 -14.32 -20.95 11.97
N ASN A 16 -14.55 -22.25 12.15
CA ASN A 16 -14.28 -23.21 11.06
C ASN A 16 -15.35 -23.19 9.95
N ASN A 17 -16.42 -22.41 10.12
CA ASN A 17 -17.38 -22.13 9.05
C ASN A 17 -16.96 -20.91 8.21
N ASP A 18 -15.89 -20.20 8.59
CA ASP A 18 -15.35 -19.09 7.83
C ASP A 18 -14.59 -19.60 6.60
N GLY A 19 -14.69 -18.88 5.48
CA GLY A 19 -14.02 -19.22 4.24
C GLY A 19 -12.55 -18.81 4.25
N PHE A 20 -11.66 -19.69 4.74
CA PHE A 20 -10.22 -19.49 4.63
C PHE A 20 -9.69 -20.08 3.31
N VAL A 21 -8.91 -19.30 2.59
CA VAL A 21 -8.20 -19.73 1.38
C VAL A 21 -6.71 -19.45 1.55
N THR A 22 -5.89 -20.24 0.86
CA THR A 22 -4.47 -19.92 0.71
C THR A 22 -4.31 -18.73 -0.23
N GLU A 23 -3.23 -17.97 -0.06
CA GLU A 23 -2.90 -16.86 -0.95
C GLU A 23 -2.75 -17.35 -2.40
N TRP A 24 -3.23 -16.54 -3.34
CA TRP A 24 -3.13 -16.76 -4.78
C TRP A 24 -2.89 -15.42 -5.50
N PRO A 25 -1.63 -14.93 -5.52
CA PRO A 25 -1.28 -13.60 -6.03
C PRO A 25 -1.63 -13.36 -7.49
N GLU A 26 -1.57 -14.40 -8.33
CA GLU A 26 -1.89 -14.33 -9.76
C GLU A 26 -3.36 -13.97 -10.01
N MET A 27 -4.25 -14.32 -9.07
CA MET A 27 -5.67 -13.97 -9.11
C MET A 27 -6.03 -12.79 -8.18
N GLY A 28 -5.03 -12.15 -7.59
CA GLY A 28 -5.22 -11.05 -6.64
C GLY A 28 -5.74 -11.48 -5.26
N PHE A 29 -5.71 -12.78 -4.92
CA PHE A 29 -6.06 -13.25 -3.56
C PHE A 29 -4.84 -13.18 -2.64
N VAL A 30 -4.42 -11.96 -2.34
CA VAL A 30 -3.38 -11.66 -1.37
C VAL A 30 -3.76 -10.35 -0.69
N ALA A 31 -3.61 -10.26 0.63
CA ALA A 31 -4.09 -9.08 1.35
C ALA A 31 -3.22 -7.85 1.08
N MET A 32 -1.89 -8.01 1.13
CA MET A 32 -0.90 -6.94 0.98
C MET A 32 0.44 -7.54 0.54
N SER A 33 1.35 -6.70 0.03
CA SER A 33 2.73 -7.10 -0.32
C SER A 33 2.80 -8.21 -1.35
N SER A 34 1.95 -8.12 -2.37
CA SER A 34 1.98 -9.05 -3.49
C SER A 34 3.33 -8.96 -4.20
N PRO A 35 3.91 -10.08 -4.67
CA PRO A 35 5.06 -10.02 -5.58
C PRO A 35 4.75 -9.29 -6.90
N ASN A 36 3.46 -9.14 -7.24
CA ASN A 36 2.99 -8.44 -8.43
C ASN A 36 2.71 -6.95 -8.20
N ASP A 37 2.80 -6.45 -6.96
CA ASP A 37 2.60 -5.03 -6.68
C ASP A 37 3.73 -4.18 -7.29
N PRO A 38 3.43 -3.02 -7.91
CA PRO A 38 4.48 -2.17 -8.44
C PRO A 38 5.33 -1.59 -7.31
N LYS A 39 6.60 -1.30 -7.62
CA LYS A 39 7.46 -0.55 -6.70
C LYS A 39 7.09 0.93 -6.73
N PRO A 40 7.16 1.63 -5.59
CA PRO A 40 6.97 3.08 -5.55
C PRO A 40 7.96 3.80 -6.47
N SER A 41 7.42 4.52 -7.44
CA SER A 41 8.17 5.45 -8.27
C SER A 41 7.27 6.58 -8.75
N VAL A 42 7.88 7.73 -9.00
CA VAL A 42 7.20 8.86 -9.62
C VAL A 42 8.23 9.68 -10.37
N LYS A 43 7.83 10.30 -11.48
CA LYS A 43 8.61 11.35 -12.15
C LYS A 43 7.71 12.51 -12.50
N VAL A 44 8.20 13.72 -12.27
CA VAL A 44 7.49 14.96 -12.58
C VAL A 44 8.28 15.76 -13.61
N MET A 45 7.58 16.27 -14.63
CA MET A 45 8.16 17.17 -15.62
C MET A 45 7.21 18.35 -15.85
N ASN A 46 7.72 19.57 -15.70
CA ASN A 46 6.94 20.81 -15.84
C ASN A 46 5.66 20.84 -14.97
N GLY A 47 5.75 20.33 -13.74
CA GLY A 47 4.62 20.28 -12.79
C GLY A 47 3.59 19.20 -13.11
N ARG A 48 3.86 18.30 -14.05
CA ARG A 48 2.98 17.18 -14.43
C ARG A 48 3.65 15.85 -14.16
N VAL A 49 2.93 14.90 -13.58
CA VAL A 49 3.39 13.52 -13.40
C VAL A 49 3.50 12.84 -14.77
N ILE A 50 4.69 12.35 -15.09
CA ILE A 50 5.00 11.64 -16.35
C ILE A 50 5.29 10.15 -16.16
N GLU A 51 5.50 9.71 -14.92
CA GLU A 51 5.61 8.30 -14.52
C GLU A 51 4.95 8.14 -13.15
N LEU A 52 4.16 7.09 -12.97
CA LEU A 52 3.50 6.75 -11.71
C LEU A 52 3.63 5.24 -11.45
N ASP A 53 4.24 4.88 -10.33
CA ASP A 53 4.35 3.50 -9.83
C ASP A 53 4.81 2.49 -10.90
N GLY A 54 5.87 2.88 -11.63
CA GLY A 54 6.50 2.09 -12.69
C GLY A 54 5.85 2.17 -14.07
N LYS A 55 4.71 2.86 -14.22
CA LYS A 55 4.02 3.06 -15.51
C LYS A 55 4.34 4.42 -16.10
N GLN A 56 4.65 4.46 -17.41
CA GLN A 56 4.83 5.73 -18.14
C GLN A 56 3.48 6.40 -18.41
N ARG A 57 3.51 7.71 -18.68
CA ARG A 57 2.29 8.51 -18.85
C ARG A 57 1.32 7.98 -19.91
N ASP A 58 1.85 7.42 -20.98
CA ASP A 58 1.10 6.83 -22.10
C ASP A 58 0.55 5.43 -21.80
N GLU A 59 1.01 4.79 -20.73
CA GLU A 59 0.55 3.49 -20.22
C GLU A 59 -0.50 3.63 -19.10
N LEU A 60 -0.74 4.85 -18.60
CA LEU A 60 -1.68 5.10 -17.51
C LEU A 60 -3.12 4.82 -17.97
N ASP A 61 -3.82 4.00 -17.21
CA ASP A 61 -5.26 3.83 -17.36
C ASP A 61 -6.05 5.01 -16.77
N MET A 62 -7.38 4.93 -16.78
CA MET A 62 -8.24 6.00 -16.28
C MET A 62 -8.00 6.34 -14.79
N LEU A 63 -7.74 5.33 -13.96
CA LEU A 63 -7.49 5.53 -12.52
C LEU A 63 -6.11 6.12 -12.31
N ASP A 64 -5.11 5.57 -12.98
CA ASP A 64 -3.73 6.07 -12.93
C ASP A 64 -3.67 7.55 -13.35
N GLN A 65 -4.33 7.91 -14.45
CA GLN A 65 -4.39 9.30 -14.95
C GLN A 65 -5.08 10.22 -13.96
N PHE A 66 -6.21 9.80 -13.38
CA PHE A 66 -6.94 10.60 -12.40
C PHE A 66 -6.08 10.86 -11.14
N ILE A 67 -5.40 9.84 -10.65
CA ILE A 67 -4.50 9.95 -9.50
C ILE A 67 -3.34 10.90 -9.81
N ALA A 68 -2.68 10.68 -10.94
CA ALA A 68 -1.53 11.47 -11.39
C ALA A 68 -1.86 12.96 -11.61
N ASP A 69 -3.08 13.28 -12.04
CA ASP A 69 -3.46 14.66 -12.39
C ASP A 69 -4.15 15.42 -11.26
N TYR A 70 -4.83 14.73 -10.34
CA TYR A 70 -5.74 15.39 -9.39
C TYR A 70 -5.50 15.07 -7.92
N THR A 71 -4.81 13.99 -7.59
CA THR A 71 -4.71 13.55 -6.17
C THR A 71 -3.32 13.71 -5.58
N ILE A 72 -2.28 13.70 -6.40
CA ILE A 72 -0.89 13.80 -5.95
C ILE A 72 -0.37 15.22 -6.21
N GLU A 73 0.29 15.80 -5.22
CA GLU A 73 0.91 17.10 -5.37
C GLU A 73 2.30 17.00 -5.99
N ALA A 74 2.38 17.43 -7.26
CA ALA A 74 3.59 17.36 -8.08
C ALA A 74 4.80 18.11 -7.52
N SER A 75 4.60 19.12 -6.65
CA SER A 75 5.69 19.89 -6.03
C SER A 75 6.42 19.13 -4.93
N VAL A 76 5.81 18.09 -4.32
CA VAL A 76 6.38 17.36 -3.16
C VAL A 76 6.52 15.86 -3.42
N THR A 77 5.87 15.31 -4.44
CA THR A 77 5.79 13.85 -4.63
C THR A 77 7.15 13.17 -4.84
N GLU A 78 8.07 13.77 -5.61
CA GLU A 78 9.39 13.18 -5.84
C GLU A 78 10.21 13.07 -4.54
N GLU A 79 10.14 14.09 -3.69
CA GLU A 79 10.79 14.08 -2.37
C GLU A 79 10.19 12.99 -1.48
N VAL A 80 8.86 12.96 -1.35
CA VAL A 80 8.15 12.01 -0.49
C VAL A 80 8.36 10.56 -0.92
N VAL A 81 8.32 10.27 -2.23
CA VAL A 81 8.51 8.91 -2.74
C VAL A 81 9.96 8.44 -2.50
N ALA A 82 10.94 9.34 -2.57
CA ALA A 82 12.34 9.05 -2.32
C ALA A 82 12.69 8.81 -0.84
N MET A 83 11.89 9.30 0.11
CA MET A 83 12.09 9.04 1.54
C MET A 83 12.00 7.53 1.87
N ASP A 84 12.74 7.07 2.86
CA ASP A 84 12.60 5.69 3.35
C ASP A 84 11.19 5.48 3.94
N SER A 85 10.50 4.43 3.49
CA SER A 85 9.16 4.09 3.98
C SER A 85 9.16 3.81 5.49
N VAL A 86 10.25 3.29 6.05
CA VAL A 86 10.40 3.10 7.51
C VAL A 86 10.48 4.44 8.25
N GLU A 87 11.11 5.44 7.64
CA GLU A 87 11.19 6.78 8.24
C GLU A 87 9.81 7.42 8.31
N ILE A 88 9.02 7.30 7.25
CA ILE A 88 7.63 7.78 7.24
C ILE A 88 6.78 7.01 8.25
N ALA A 89 6.92 5.68 8.32
CA ALA A 89 6.22 4.84 9.30
C ALA A 89 6.48 5.30 10.74
N ARG A 90 7.73 5.63 11.08
CA ARG A 90 8.09 6.20 12.39
C ARG A 90 7.40 7.54 12.63
N LYS A 91 7.37 8.43 11.64
CA LYS A 91 6.70 9.74 11.77
C LYS A 91 5.19 9.60 12.00
N LEU A 92 4.55 8.54 11.49
CA LEU A 92 3.11 8.30 11.68
C LEU A 92 2.74 7.96 13.13
N VAL A 93 3.65 7.35 13.88
CA VAL A 93 3.43 6.95 15.28
C VAL A 93 4.19 7.83 16.29
N ASP A 94 5.00 8.78 15.82
CA ASP A 94 5.76 9.69 16.68
C ASP A 94 4.86 10.82 17.20
N ILE A 95 4.68 10.84 18.53
CA ILE A 95 3.88 11.84 19.25
C ILE A 95 4.42 13.28 19.09
N ASN A 96 5.68 13.45 18.68
CA ASN A 96 6.29 14.76 18.45
C ASN A 96 6.07 15.27 17.02
N VAL A 97 5.54 14.43 16.13
CA VAL A 97 5.19 14.81 14.77
C VAL A 97 3.72 15.22 14.74
N SER A 98 3.46 16.47 14.36
CA SER A 98 2.08 16.95 14.26
C SER A 98 1.32 16.27 13.12
N ARG A 99 0.00 16.22 13.24
CA ARG A 99 -0.88 15.76 12.15
C ARG A 99 -0.67 16.58 10.86
N ALA A 100 -0.38 17.88 10.97
CA ALA A 100 -0.12 18.73 9.80
C ALA A 100 1.10 18.22 9.02
N ASN A 101 2.20 17.95 9.71
CA ASN A 101 3.41 17.41 9.11
C ASN A 101 3.16 16.05 8.41
N VAL A 102 2.36 15.18 9.03
CA VAL A 102 1.95 13.91 8.41
C VAL A 102 1.10 14.17 7.16
N THR A 103 0.17 15.11 7.23
CA THR A 103 -0.71 15.44 6.10
C THR A 103 0.11 15.95 4.91
N ASP A 104 1.11 16.78 5.15
CA ASP A 104 2.01 17.30 4.10
C ASP A 104 2.76 16.16 3.39
N LEU A 105 3.23 15.15 4.12
CA LEU A 105 3.82 13.95 3.52
C LEU A 105 2.80 13.18 2.68
N THR A 106 1.58 12.96 3.19
CA THR A 106 0.58 12.12 2.49
C THR A 106 0.15 12.69 1.14
N ARG A 107 0.23 14.01 0.94
CA ARG A 107 -0.09 14.68 -0.34
C ARG A 107 0.87 14.32 -1.48
N GLY A 108 2.09 13.89 -1.15
CA GLY A 108 3.10 13.46 -2.11
C GLY A 108 3.16 11.95 -2.34
N MET A 109 2.39 11.15 -1.61
CA MET A 109 2.48 9.69 -1.69
C MET A 109 1.74 9.15 -2.92
N THR A 110 2.38 8.23 -3.64
CA THR A 110 1.73 7.45 -4.70
C THR A 110 0.93 6.29 -4.10
N PRO A 111 -0.02 5.70 -4.87
CA PRO A 111 -0.78 4.52 -4.43
C PRO A 111 0.08 3.37 -3.92
N THR A 112 1.25 3.11 -4.51
CA THR A 112 2.14 2.04 -3.99
C THR A 112 3.05 2.52 -2.86
N LYS A 113 3.34 3.82 -2.75
CA LYS A 113 4.14 4.36 -1.64
C LYS A 113 3.44 4.13 -0.30
N VAL A 114 2.12 4.32 -0.24
CA VAL A 114 1.31 4.14 0.97
C VAL A 114 1.42 2.72 1.58
N PRO A 115 1.11 1.61 0.88
CA PRO A 115 1.23 0.26 1.42
C PRO A 115 2.68 -0.11 1.73
N SER A 116 3.67 0.46 1.03
CA SER A 116 5.09 0.25 1.37
C SER A 116 5.47 0.79 2.76
N ILE A 117 4.65 1.67 3.33
CA ILE A 117 4.82 2.21 4.69
C ILE A 117 4.08 1.34 5.70
N TRP A 118 2.87 0.90 5.37
CA TRP A 118 2.00 0.12 6.27
C TRP A 118 2.60 -1.21 6.72
N VAL A 119 3.46 -1.83 5.90
CA VAL A 119 4.17 -3.06 6.29
C VAL A 119 5.09 -2.90 7.52
N TYR A 120 5.31 -1.66 7.99
CA TYR A 120 6.15 -1.34 9.14
C TYR A 120 5.39 -0.85 10.38
N ILE A 121 4.05 -0.82 10.36
CA ILE A 121 3.20 -0.30 11.45
C ILE A 121 2.23 -1.38 11.90
#